data_AF-A0A1A0TJ99-F1
#
_entry.id   AF-A0A1A0TJ99-F1
#
_cell.length_a   1.000
_cell.length_b   1.000
_cell.length_c   1.000
_cell.angle_alpha   90.00
_cell.angle_beta   90.00
_cell.angle_gamma   90.00
#
_symmetry.space_group_name_H-M   'P 1'
#
loop_
_entity.id
_entity.type
_entity.pdbx_description
1 polymer ?
#
loop_
_entity_poly.entity_id
_entity_poly.type
_entity_poly.pdbx_seq_one_letter_code
_entity_poly.pdbx_strand_id
1 'polypeptide(L)'
;MTRVAVAGASGYAGGEIIRLLLSHPAYVDGRLTLGALTAAGSAGTALTDHHPHLLPLAGRVLEPTEVDVLSGHDVVFLALPHGHSAELAEQLGDDVLIIDCGADFRLTDPAAWERFYGSAHAGSWPYGLPELPGARDQLAGANRIAVPGCYPTAALLALLPAVAEDLVEPAVTVVAVSGTSGAGRAAKTDLLGAEVIGSARAYGVGGIHRHTPEIAQGLRGVTDREVTVSFTPVLIPTSRGILATCTARTDAPLSQLRAAYEKAYDAEPFVHLLSEGQLPKTGSVIGSNAAQIAIAVDEDARTFVAIAAIDNLVKGTGGAAVQSMNLALGWPETEGLSIVGVAP
;
A
#
# COMPACT_ATOMS: atom_id res chain seq x y z
N MET A 1 -21.87 -11.42 11.41
CA MET A 1 -21.36 -10.24 12.12
C MET A 1 -19.86 -10.44 12.25
N THR A 2 -19.07 -9.56 11.63
CA THR A 2 -17.60 -9.63 11.58
C THR A 2 -17.05 -8.60 12.57
N ARG A 3 -16.35 -9.07 13.61
CA ARG A 3 -15.74 -8.25 14.64
C ARG A 3 -14.27 -7.99 14.26
N VAL A 4 -13.91 -6.72 14.13
CA VAL A 4 -12.59 -6.30 13.63
C VAL A 4 -11.77 -5.70 14.75
N ALA A 5 -10.52 -6.15 14.93
CA ALA A 5 -9.53 -5.49 15.76
C ALA A 5 -8.50 -4.72 14.91
N VAL A 6 -7.94 -3.65 15.45
CA VAL A 6 -6.85 -2.90 14.82
C VAL A 6 -5.70 -2.75 15.80
N ALA A 7 -4.61 -3.49 15.56
CA ALA A 7 -3.36 -3.34 16.28
C ALA A 7 -2.50 -2.24 15.66
N GLY A 8 -1.91 -1.37 16.49
CA GLY A 8 -1.22 -0.17 16.01
C GLY A 8 -2.18 0.97 15.64
N ALA A 9 -3.34 1.02 16.29
CA ALA A 9 -4.42 1.97 16.05
C ALA A 9 -4.04 3.45 16.27
N SER A 10 -2.92 3.75 16.93
CA SER A 10 -2.42 5.12 17.13
C SER A 10 -1.54 5.64 15.98
N GLY A 11 -1.13 4.78 15.04
CA GLY A 11 -0.34 5.14 13.86
C GLY A 11 -1.20 5.64 12.69
N TYR A 12 -0.56 6.19 11.65
CA TYR A 12 -1.31 6.70 10.48
C TYR A 12 -2.05 5.60 9.72
N ALA A 13 -1.44 4.43 9.54
CA ALA A 13 -2.10 3.28 8.89
C ALA A 13 -3.32 2.82 9.69
N GLY A 14 -3.18 2.62 11.01
CA GLY A 14 -4.29 2.25 11.88
C GLY A 14 -5.43 3.26 11.87
N GLY A 15 -5.12 4.55 12.00
CA GLY A 15 -6.13 5.61 11.90
C GLY A 15 -6.85 5.64 10.54
N GLU A 16 -6.14 5.40 9.44
CA GLU A 16 -6.74 5.37 8.11
C GLU A 16 -7.62 4.14 7.88
N ILE A 17 -7.22 2.96 8.37
CA ILE A 17 -8.05 1.75 8.37
C ILE A 17 -9.35 2.03 9.13
N ILE A 18 -9.27 2.59 10.34
CA ILE A 18 -10.45 2.92 11.14
C ILE A 18 -11.34 3.93 10.42
N ARG A 19 -10.76 4.96 9.78
CA ARG A 19 -11.52 5.94 8.98
C ARG A 19 -12.34 5.23 7.88
N LEU A 20 -11.72 4.32 7.14
CA LEU A 20 -12.37 3.57 6.06
C LEU A 20 -13.47 2.66 6.59
N LEU A 21 -13.19 1.91 7.67
CA LEU A 21 -14.14 1.01 8.32
C LEU A 21 -15.38 1.74 8.85
N LEU A 22 -15.22 2.93 9.43
CA LEU A 22 -16.35 3.75 9.91
C LEU A 22 -17.32 4.18 8.79
N SER A 23 -16.82 4.31 7.55
CA SER A 23 -17.64 4.62 6.37
C SER A 23 -18.00 3.39 5.53
N HIS A 24 -17.56 2.19 5.94
CA HIS A 24 -17.81 0.96 5.19
C HIS A 24 -19.30 0.58 5.26
N PRO A 25 -19.96 0.20 4.16
CA PRO A 25 -21.36 -0.21 4.16
C PRO A 25 -21.68 -1.28 5.21
N ALA A 26 -20.82 -2.30 5.33
CA ALA A 26 -20.93 -3.33 6.37
C ALA A 26 -20.91 -2.77 7.82
N TYR A 27 -20.23 -1.66 8.10
CA TYR A 27 -20.29 -1.03 9.42
C TYR A 27 -21.64 -0.32 9.62
N VAL A 28 -22.10 0.39 8.58
CA VAL A 28 -23.37 1.13 8.61
C VAL A 28 -24.58 0.21 8.74
N ASP A 29 -24.57 -0.94 8.07
CA ASP A 29 -25.65 -1.94 8.12
C ASP A 29 -25.53 -2.94 9.29
N GLY A 30 -24.45 -2.85 10.07
CA GLY A 30 -24.20 -3.68 11.25
C GLY A 30 -23.70 -5.09 10.97
N ARG A 31 -23.23 -5.41 9.75
CA ARG A 31 -22.49 -6.65 9.47
C ARG A 31 -21.07 -6.63 10.00
N LEU A 32 -20.46 -5.46 10.17
CA LEU A 32 -19.11 -5.23 10.70
C LEU A 32 -19.18 -4.41 11.98
N THR A 33 -18.39 -4.77 12.99
CA THR A 33 -18.19 -3.96 14.20
C THR A 33 -16.72 -3.77 14.50
N LEU A 34 -16.38 -2.58 15.01
CA LEU A 34 -15.06 -2.29 15.54
C LEU A 34 -14.95 -2.78 16.99
N GLY A 35 -14.10 -3.77 17.20
CA GLY A 35 -13.70 -4.29 18.50
C GLY A 35 -12.46 -3.57 19.03
N ALA A 36 -11.48 -4.35 19.50
CA ALA A 36 -10.28 -3.83 20.17
C ALA A 36 -9.46 -2.91 19.26
N LEU A 37 -9.03 -1.79 19.83
CA LEU A 37 -8.12 -0.84 19.20
C LEU A 37 -6.87 -0.77 20.08
N THR A 38 -5.75 -1.28 19.60
CA THR A 38 -4.57 -1.45 20.45
C THR A 38 -3.41 -0.59 20.01
N ALA A 39 -2.58 -0.20 20.97
CA ALA A 39 -1.28 0.43 20.72
C ALA A 39 -0.27 -0.03 21.77
N ALA A 40 1.00 -0.16 21.40
CA ALA A 40 2.04 -0.56 22.34
C ALA A 40 2.33 0.58 23.34
N GLY A 41 3.00 1.65 22.90
CA GLY A 41 3.46 2.74 23.78
C GLY A 41 2.38 3.74 24.22
N SER A 42 1.12 3.56 23.83
CA SER A 42 0.03 4.50 24.14
C SER A 42 -1.23 3.81 24.65
N ALA A 43 -1.11 2.58 25.17
CA ALA A 43 -2.22 1.93 25.86
C ALA A 43 -2.70 2.81 27.04
N GLY A 44 -4.01 2.90 27.23
CA GLY A 44 -4.67 3.70 28.27
C GLY A 44 -5.05 5.13 27.86
N THR A 45 -4.58 5.65 26.73
CA THR A 45 -4.98 6.97 26.22
C THR A 45 -6.27 6.88 25.38
N ALA A 46 -6.94 8.01 25.19
CA ALA A 46 -8.12 8.05 24.31
C ALA A 46 -7.69 7.99 22.85
N LEU A 47 -8.44 7.29 21.99
CA LEU A 47 -8.18 7.24 20.55
C LEU A 47 -8.12 8.66 19.95
N THR A 48 -8.94 9.58 20.43
CA THR A 48 -9.01 10.97 19.95
C THR A 48 -7.77 11.80 20.30
N ASP A 49 -6.96 11.40 21.28
CA ASP A 49 -5.65 12.02 21.55
C ASP A 49 -4.68 11.75 20.38
N HIS A 50 -4.91 10.66 19.66
CA HIS A 50 -4.12 10.23 18.52
C HIS A 50 -4.76 10.61 17.18
N HIS A 51 -6.08 10.47 17.08
CA HIS A 51 -6.84 10.67 15.85
C HIS A 51 -8.09 11.51 16.13
N PRO A 52 -7.95 12.84 16.29
CA PRO A 52 -9.08 13.72 16.63
C PRO A 52 -10.16 13.81 15.54
N HIS A 53 -9.87 13.31 14.33
CA HIS A 53 -10.82 13.24 13.22
C HIS A 53 -11.76 12.02 13.30
N LEU A 54 -11.47 11.02 14.14
CA LEU A 54 -12.29 9.81 14.30
C LEU A 54 -13.40 10.02 15.34
N LEU A 55 -14.22 11.05 15.11
CA LEU A 55 -15.25 11.54 16.05
C LEU A 55 -16.23 10.46 16.56
N PRO A 56 -16.74 9.51 15.73
CA PRO A 56 -17.68 8.49 16.21
C PRO A 56 -17.12 7.57 17.28
N LEU A 57 -15.80 7.53 17.45
CA LEU A 57 -15.07 6.69 18.40
C LEU A 57 -14.54 7.49 19.59
N ALA A 58 -15.05 8.71 19.81
CA ALA A 58 -14.77 9.47 21.01
C ALA A 58 -15.08 8.62 22.27
N GLY A 59 -14.12 8.56 23.20
CA GLY A 59 -14.22 7.75 24.41
C GLY A 59 -13.72 6.30 24.28
N ARG A 60 -13.37 5.83 23.07
CA ARG A 60 -12.62 4.56 22.94
C ARG A 60 -11.22 4.76 23.53
N VAL A 61 -10.81 3.86 24.42
CA VAL A 61 -9.49 3.83 25.03
C VAL A 61 -8.64 2.81 24.29
N LEU A 62 -7.39 3.15 23.99
CA LEU A 62 -6.45 2.22 23.37
C LEU A 62 -6.04 1.14 24.37
N GLU A 63 -6.13 -0.11 23.97
CA GLU A 63 -5.72 -1.26 24.79
C GLU A 63 -4.27 -1.67 24.49
N PRO A 64 -3.61 -2.45 25.37
CA PRO A 64 -2.31 -3.06 25.07
C PRO A 64 -2.37 -3.92 23.81
N THR A 65 -1.29 -3.95 23.03
CA THR A 65 -1.18 -4.82 21.86
C THR A 65 -0.73 -6.21 22.30
N GLU A 66 -1.71 -7.02 22.71
CA GLU A 66 -1.51 -8.34 23.29
C GLU A 66 -2.50 -9.34 22.67
N VAL A 67 -2.12 -10.61 22.62
CA VAL A 67 -2.93 -11.68 22.01
C VAL A 67 -4.28 -11.82 22.68
N ASP A 68 -4.34 -11.76 24.02
CA ASP A 68 -5.60 -11.90 24.77
C ASP A 68 -6.61 -10.79 24.45
N VAL A 69 -6.13 -9.59 24.13
CA VAL A 69 -6.96 -8.44 23.72
C VAL A 69 -7.45 -8.60 22.28
N LEU A 70 -6.57 -9.07 21.40
CA LEU A 70 -6.87 -9.24 19.98
C LEU A 70 -7.68 -10.51 19.69
N SER A 71 -7.64 -11.50 20.58
CA SER A 71 -8.36 -12.77 20.45
C SER A 71 -9.88 -12.57 20.43
N GLY A 72 -10.58 -13.49 19.76
CA GLY A 72 -12.04 -13.47 19.61
C GLY A 72 -12.57 -12.45 18.59
N HIS A 73 -11.69 -11.87 17.78
CA HIS A 73 -12.05 -11.07 16.60
C HIS A 73 -11.93 -11.93 15.34
N ASP A 74 -12.83 -11.73 14.38
CA ASP A 74 -12.83 -12.47 13.12
C ASP A 74 -11.75 -11.93 12.16
N VAL A 75 -11.43 -10.64 12.29
CA VAL A 75 -10.42 -9.94 11.48
C VAL A 75 -9.50 -9.14 12.39
N VAL A 76 -8.19 -9.23 12.18
CA VAL A 76 -7.19 -8.42 12.87
C VAL A 76 -6.29 -7.72 11.85
N PHE A 77 -6.34 -6.40 11.84
CA PHE A 77 -5.38 -5.58 11.11
C PHE A 77 -4.14 -5.34 11.96
N LEU A 78 -2.96 -5.66 11.43
CA LEU A 78 -1.67 -5.41 12.07
C LEU A 78 -0.99 -4.19 11.43
N ALA A 79 -1.28 -3.00 11.96
CA ALA A 79 -0.65 -1.74 11.54
C ALA A 79 0.63 -1.44 12.34
N LEU A 80 1.53 -2.44 12.39
CA LEU A 80 2.71 -2.44 13.25
C LEU A 80 4.00 -2.17 12.44
N PRO A 81 5.09 -1.71 13.09
CA PRO A 81 6.40 -1.71 12.47
C PRO A 81 6.85 -3.14 12.11
N HIS A 82 7.73 -3.27 11.12
CA HIS A 82 8.29 -4.56 10.71
C HIS A 82 8.96 -5.32 11.88
N GLY A 83 8.90 -6.64 11.86
CA GLY A 83 9.47 -7.54 12.86
C GLY A 83 8.60 -7.76 14.10
N HIS A 84 7.39 -7.20 14.12
CA HIS A 84 6.46 -7.36 15.25
C HIS A 84 5.19 -8.14 14.88
N SER A 85 4.86 -8.25 13.59
CA SER A 85 3.63 -8.92 13.16
C SER A 85 3.78 -10.44 13.15
N ALA A 86 4.97 -10.97 12.85
CA ALA A 86 5.17 -12.42 12.74
C ALA A 86 4.86 -13.19 14.04
N GLU A 87 5.45 -12.79 15.16
CA GLU A 87 5.23 -13.43 16.47
C GLU A 87 3.78 -13.29 16.95
N LEU A 88 3.16 -12.15 16.69
CA LEU A 88 1.76 -11.91 17.07
C LEU A 88 0.80 -12.73 16.20
N ALA A 89 1.09 -12.85 14.90
CA ALA A 89 0.28 -13.61 13.97
C ALA A 89 0.27 -15.11 14.28
N GLU A 90 1.41 -15.68 14.68
CA GLU A 90 1.51 -17.08 15.09
C GLU A 90 0.60 -17.39 16.30
N GLN A 91 0.46 -16.45 17.23
CA GLN A 91 -0.32 -16.63 18.45
C GLN A 91 -1.84 -16.41 18.27
N LEU A 92 -2.27 -15.70 17.22
CA LEU A 92 -3.70 -15.44 16.96
C LEU A 92 -4.45 -16.63 16.36
N GLY A 93 -3.74 -17.64 15.85
CA GLY A 93 -4.32 -18.86 15.30
C GLY A 93 -4.88 -18.72 13.88
N ASP A 94 -5.30 -19.84 13.29
CA ASP A 94 -5.64 -19.94 11.86
C ASP A 94 -7.07 -19.54 11.49
N ASP A 95 -7.95 -19.44 12.48
CA ASP A 95 -9.37 -19.09 12.31
C ASP A 95 -9.60 -17.58 12.14
N VAL A 96 -8.59 -16.75 12.41
CA VAL A 96 -8.65 -15.30 12.29
C VAL A 96 -8.14 -14.87 10.93
N LEU A 97 -8.84 -13.95 10.25
CA LEU A 97 -8.29 -13.25 9.09
C LEU A 97 -7.27 -12.21 9.56
N ILE A 98 -5.99 -12.44 9.26
CA ILE A 98 -4.90 -11.52 9.61
C ILE A 98 -4.49 -10.72 8.37
N ILE A 99 -4.52 -9.40 8.52
CA ILE A 99 -4.14 -8.46 7.46
C ILE A 99 -2.95 -7.65 7.97
N ASP A 100 -1.75 -8.02 7.54
CA ASP A 100 -0.50 -7.38 7.97
C ASP A 100 -0.15 -6.19 7.08
N CYS A 101 -0.16 -4.98 7.65
CA CYS A 101 0.33 -3.77 6.99
C CYS A 101 1.85 -3.62 7.08
N GLY A 102 2.52 -4.43 7.90
CA GLY A 102 3.96 -4.57 7.97
C GLY A 102 4.55 -5.26 6.74
N ALA A 103 5.83 -5.60 6.82
CA ALA A 103 6.57 -6.18 5.70
C ALA A 103 6.87 -7.67 5.86
N ASP A 104 6.60 -8.26 7.03
CA ASP A 104 7.15 -9.53 7.50
C ASP A 104 6.81 -10.70 6.56
N PHE A 105 5.67 -10.61 5.88
CA PHE A 105 5.15 -11.65 4.99
C PHE A 105 5.08 -11.24 3.50
N ARG A 106 5.73 -10.14 3.10
CA ARG A 106 5.68 -9.64 1.72
C ARG A 106 6.64 -10.33 0.77
N LEU A 107 7.88 -10.53 1.21
CA LEU A 107 8.93 -11.08 0.35
C LEU A 107 8.80 -12.60 0.28
N THR A 108 8.95 -13.18 -0.91
CA THR A 108 8.92 -14.64 -1.13
C THR A 108 10.32 -15.25 -1.14
N ASP A 109 11.36 -14.43 -1.31
CA ASP A 109 12.76 -14.85 -1.29
C ASP A 109 13.37 -14.61 0.11
N PRO A 110 13.71 -15.68 0.85
CA PRO A 110 14.36 -15.58 2.16
C PRO A 110 15.68 -14.81 2.13
N ALA A 111 16.48 -14.94 1.06
CA ALA A 111 17.77 -14.27 0.95
C ALA A 111 17.61 -12.76 0.73
N ALA A 112 16.61 -12.35 -0.04
CA ALA A 112 16.24 -10.94 -0.16
C ALA A 112 15.75 -10.38 1.19
N TRP A 113 14.94 -11.13 1.93
CA TRP A 113 14.52 -10.72 3.27
C TRP A 113 15.71 -10.51 4.21
N GLU A 114 16.57 -11.52 4.37
CA GLU A 114 17.72 -11.45 5.27
C GLU A 114 18.64 -10.27 4.93
N ARG A 115 18.89 -10.04 3.62
CA ARG A 115 19.70 -8.91 3.14
C ARG A 115 19.12 -7.54 3.53
N PHE A 116 17.81 -7.36 3.46
CA PHE A 116 17.18 -6.03 3.63
C PHE A 116 16.64 -5.79 5.05
N TYR A 117 16.35 -6.85 5.80
CA TYR A 117 15.74 -6.78 7.13
C TYR A 117 16.64 -7.29 8.25
N GLY A 118 17.65 -8.12 7.95
CA GLY A 118 18.63 -8.58 8.94
C GLY A 118 18.07 -9.54 9.98
N SER A 119 17.01 -10.27 9.65
CA SER A 119 16.36 -11.28 10.50
C SER A 119 15.98 -12.51 9.69
N ALA A 120 15.56 -13.58 10.38
CA ALA A 120 15.03 -14.78 9.71
C ALA A 120 13.74 -14.45 8.96
N HIS A 121 13.56 -15.07 7.79
CA HIS A 121 12.36 -14.91 6.96
C HIS A 121 11.18 -15.65 7.57
N ALA A 122 10.08 -14.94 7.81
CA ALA A 122 8.87 -15.50 8.43
C ALA A 122 7.97 -16.29 7.46
N GLY A 123 8.32 -16.32 6.17
CA GLY A 123 7.47 -16.83 5.09
C GLY A 123 6.78 -15.69 4.34
N SER A 124 5.75 -16.04 3.56
CA SER A 124 5.01 -15.08 2.74
C SER A 124 3.52 -15.38 2.73
N TRP A 125 2.70 -14.35 2.62
CA TRP A 125 1.24 -14.44 2.50
C TRP A 125 0.76 -13.89 1.16
N PRO A 126 -0.49 -14.19 0.74
CA PRO A 126 -1.12 -13.52 -0.40
C PRO A 126 -0.92 -12.01 -0.35
N TYR A 127 -0.38 -11.47 -1.43
CA TYR A 127 0.00 -10.06 -1.52
C TYR A 127 -1.22 -9.20 -1.86
N GLY A 128 -1.53 -8.23 -1.01
CA GLY A 128 -2.75 -7.41 -1.03
C GLY A 128 -2.79 -6.34 -2.12
N LEU A 129 -2.44 -6.68 -3.37
CA LEU A 129 -2.55 -5.81 -4.54
C LEU A 129 -3.39 -6.53 -5.62
N PRO A 130 -4.74 -6.46 -5.53
CA PRO A 130 -5.63 -7.29 -6.36
C PRO A 130 -5.44 -7.13 -7.88
N GLU A 131 -4.96 -5.98 -8.33
CA GLU A 131 -4.73 -5.66 -9.74
C GLU A 131 -3.48 -6.34 -10.33
N LEU A 132 -2.64 -7.00 -9.51
CA LEU A 132 -1.57 -7.84 -10.05
C LEU A 132 -2.17 -9.13 -10.65
N PRO A 133 -1.61 -9.65 -11.76
CA PRO A 133 -2.07 -10.90 -12.35
C PRO A 133 -2.13 -12.04 -11.33
N GLY A 134 -3.31 -12.63 -11.16
CA GLY A 134 -3.56 -13.75 -10.23
C GLY A 134 -3.64 -13.38 -8.74
N ALA A 135 -3.39 -12.13 -8.34
CA ALA A 135 -3.44 -11.75 -6.92
C ALA A 135 -4.87 -11.72 -6.37
N ARG A 136 -5.84 -11.22 -7.15
CA ARG A 136 -7.26 -11.25 -6.77
C ARG A 136 -7.76 -12.66 -6.41
N ASP A 137 -7.34 -13.68 -7.17
CA ASP A 137 -7.72 -15.07 -6.92
C ASP A 137 -7.09 -15.61 -5.62
N GLN A 138 -5.86 -15.21 -5.31
CA GLN A 138 -5.19 -15.59 -4.06
C GLN A 138 -5.81 -14.94 -2.82
N LEU A 139 -6.43 -13.76 -2.99
CA LEU A 139 -7.05 -13.01 -1.89
C LEU A 139 -8.49 -13.46 -1.61
N ALA A 140 -9.18 -14.04 -2.59
CA ALA A 140 -10.54 -14.53 -2.43
C ALA A 140 -10.61 -15.66 -1.39
N GLY A 141 -11.25 -15.38 -0.25
CA GLY A 141 -11.34 -16.34 0.87
C GLY A 141 -10.03 -16.59 1.63
N ALA A 142 -8.97 -15.78 1.41
CA ALA A 142 -7.73 -15.90 2.17
C ALA A 142 -7.96 -15.57 3.66
N ASN A 143 -7.24 -16.23 4.55
CA ASN A 143 -7.17 -15.91 5.99
C ASN A 143 -5.88 -15.16 6.37
N ARG A 144 -5.00 -14.89 5.41
CA ARG A 144 -3.71 -14.23 5.57
C ARG A 144 -3.48 -13.28 4.40
N ILE A 145 -3.10 -12.03 4.70
CA ILE A 145 -2.85 -11.01 3.69
C ILE A 145 -1.63 -10.18 4.09
N ALA A 146 -0.65 -10.09 3.20
CA ALA A 146 0.46 -9.15 3.30
C ALA A 146 0.15 -7.90 2.46
N VAL A 147 -0.19 -6.79 3.12
CA VAL A 147 -0.50 -5.54 2.42
C VAL A 147 0.78 -4.97 1.79
N PRO A 148 0.74 -4.52 0.53
CA PRO A 148 1.87 -3.92 -0.17
C PRO A 148 2.50 -2.73 0.54
N GLY A 149 3.77 -2.47 0.24
CA GLY A 149 4.38 -1.18 0.48
C GLY A 149 3.79 -0.11 -0.44
N CYS A 150 3.65 1.11 0.08
CA CYS A 150 3.06 2.22 -0.66
C CYS A 150 3.79 2.59 -1.96
N TYR A 151 5.13 2.54 -1.97
CA TYR A 151 5.92 2.77 -3.19
C TYR A 151 5.82 1.61 -4.20
N PRO A 152 5.96 0.32 -3.77
CA PRO A 152 5.68 -0.84 -4.60
C PRO A 152 4.32 -0.76 -5.28
N THR A 153 3.25 -0.39 -4.56
CA THR A 153 1.92 -0.19 -5.17
C THR A 153 1.97 0.75 -6.37
N ALA A 154 2.52 1.96 -6.21
CA ALA A 154 2.59 2.92 -7.30
C ALA A 154 3.48 2.44 -8.45
N ALA A 155 4.66 1.90 -8.14
CA ALA A 155 5.64 1.48 -9.15
C ALA A 155 5.17 0.24 -9.93
N LEU A 156 4.57 -0.74 -9.27
CA LEU A 156 4.07 -1.95 -9.90
C LEU A 156 2.89 -1.62 -10.82
N LEU A 157 1.92 -0.82 -10.35
CA LEU A 157 0.83 -0.35 -11.20
C LEU A 157 1.34 0.46 -12.41
N ALA A 158 2.42 1.23 -12.23
CA ALA A 158 3.02 2.01 -13.32
C ALA A 158 3.82 1.18 -14.34
N LEU A 159 4.34 0.00 -13.98
CA LEU A 159 5.32 -0.71 -14.83
C LEU A 159 4.81 -2.06 -15.33
N LEU A 160 3.93 -2.72 -14.56
CA LEU A 160 3.58 -4.11 -14.79
C LEU A 160 3.02 -4.39 -16.19
N PRO A 161 2.08 -3.60 -16.75
CA PRO A 161 1.54 -3.90 -18.08
C PRO A 161 2.61 -3.88 -19.17
N ALA A 162 3.56 -2.95 -19.09
CA ALA A 162 4.63 -2.82 -20.06
C ALA A 162 5.65 -3.97 -19.96
N VAL A 163 5.98 -4.41 -18.74
CA VAL A 163 6.90 -5.53 -18.51
C VAL A 163 6.26 -6.88 -18.86
N ALA A 164 4.98 -7.07 -18.52
CA ALA A 164 4.23 -8.30 -18.79
C ALA A 164 4.07 -8.60 -20.29
N GLU A 165 3.93 -7.57 -21.11
CA GLU A 165 3.81 -7.69 -22.56
C GLU A 165 5.18 -7.58 -23.28
N ASP A 166 6.30 -7.62 -22.54
CA ASP A 166 7.69 -7.52 -23.05
C ASP A 166 7.91 -6.29 -23.96
N LEU A 167 7.29 -5.16 -23.61
CA LEU A 167 7.38 -3.90 -24.37
C LEU A 167 8.51 -3.00 -23.90
N VAL A 168 9.14 -3.33 -22.78
CA VAL A 168 10.23 -2.55 -22.18
C VAL A 168 11.32 -3.48 -21.67
N GLU A 169 12.55 -2.96 -21.62
CA GLU A 169 13.65 -3.66 -20.95
C GLU A 169 13.37 -3.79 -19.44
N PRO A 170 13.64 -4.97 -18.83
CA PRO A 170 13.36 -5.23 -17.41
C PRO A 170 14.36 -4.56 -16.44
N ALA A 171 15.15 -3.61 -16.93
CA ALA A 171 15.96 -2.71 -16.12
C ALA A 171 15.21 -1.39 -15.94
N VAL A 172 14.56 -1.24 -14.78
CA VAL A 172 13.65 -0.13 -14.51
C VAL A 172 14.26 0.88 -13.55
N THR A 173 13.92 2.16 -13.73
CA THR A 173 14.23 3.23 -12.80
C THR A 173 12.94 3.81 -12.24
N VAL A 174 12.89 4.01 -10.93
CA VAL A 174 11.75 4.58 -10.21
C VAL A 174 12.24 5.72 -9.35
N VAL A 175 11.79 6.94 -9.67
CA VAL A 175 11.93 8.11 -8.80
C VAL A 175 10.54 8.46 -8.31
N ALA A 176 10.30 8.33 -7.00
CA ALA A 176 8.97 8.54 -6.44
C ALA A 176 9.00 9.59 -5.34
N VAL A 177 8.21 10.64 -5.49
CA VAL A 177 7.98 11.61 -4.42
C VAL A 177 6.88 11.10 -3.50
N SER A 178 7.01 11.33 -2.19
CA SER A 178 6.01 10.96 -1.19
C SER A 178 5.79 12.08 -0.18
N GLY A 179 4.53 12.25 0.22
CA GLY A 179 4.18 12.97 1.42
C GLY A 179 4.75 12.30 2.68
N THR A 180 4.91 13.08 3.74
CA THR A 180 5.66 12.69 4.95
C THR A 180 4.96 11.63 5.80
N SER A 181 3.65 11.41 5.64
CA SER A 181 2.93 10.36 6.37
C SER A 181 3.44 8.95 6.07
N GLY A 182 4.04 8.72 4.89
CA GLY A 182 4.67 7.45 4.53
C GLY A 182 5.89 7.10 5.40
N ALA A 183 6.49 8.08 6.08
CA ALA A 183 7.59 7.86 7.04
C ALA A 183 7.09 7.43 8.43
N GLY A 184 5.77 7.34 8.63
CA GLY A 184 5.14 6.97 9.89
C GLY A 184 4.97 8.13 10.86
N ARG A 185 4.53 7.81 12.09
CA ARG A 185 4.13 8.79 13.11
C ARG A 185 5.13 8.96 14.26
N ALA A 186 6.24 8.21 14.23
CA ALA A 186 7.30 8.36 15.23
C ALA A 186 7.94 9.74 15.11
N ALA A 187 7.99 10.50 16.21
CA ALA A 187 8.60 11.81 16.23
C ALA A 187 10.13 11.69 16.06
N LYS A 188 10.65 12.26 14.97
CA LYS A 188 12.07 12.31 14.65
C LYS A 188 12.39 13.70 14.13
N THR A 189 13.59 14.21 14.43
CA THR A 189 14.01 15.56 14.02
C THR A 189 13.82 15.76 12.51
N ASP A 190 14.23 14.80 11.69
CA ASP A 190 14.17 14.85 10.23
C ASP A 190 12.75 14.82 9.62
N LEU A 191 11.72 14.67 10.47
CA LEU A 191 10.30 14.68 10.14
C LEU A 191 9.53 15.82 10.83
N LEU A 192 10.21 16.68 11.61
CA LEU A 192 9.58 17.86 12.20
C LEU A 192 9.14 18.83 11.11
N GLY A 193 8.05 19.55 11.37
CA GLY A 193 7.46 20.51 10.42
C GLY A 193 8.48 21.51 9.86
N ALA A 194 9.35 22.05 10.71
CA ALA A 194 10.38 23.01 10.30
C ALA A 194 11.44 22.43 9.36
N GLU A 195 11.72 21.11 9.43
CA GLU A 195 12.69 20.44 8.58
C GLU A 195 12.09 20.05 7.22
N VAL A 196 10.79 19.72 7.19
CA VAL A 196 10.11 19.22 5.97
C VAL A 196 9.47 20.34 5.15
N ILE A 197 8.92 21.38 5.76
CA ILE A 197 8.21 22.45 5.05
C ILE A 197 9.18 23.25 4.18
N GLY A 198 8.86 23.38 2.90
CA GLY A 198 9.70 24.11 1.94
C GLY A 198 10.95 23.36 1.49
N SER A 199 11.09 22.08 1.83
CA SER A 199 12.24 21.24 1.49
C SER A 199 11.83 19.96 0.77
N ALA A 200 12.75 19.41 -0.02
CA ALA A 200 12.63 18.08 -0.62
C ALA A 200 13.98 17.35 -0.48
N ARG A 201 13.95 16.04 -0.19
CA ARG A 201 15.16 15.25 -0.02
C ARG A 201 15.00 13.80 -0.48
N ALA A 202 15.97 13.31 -1.24
CA ALA A 202 16.10 11.88 -1.48
C ALA A 202 16.55 11.15 -0.20
N TYR A 203 16.17 9.89 -0.05
CA TYR A 203 16.61 9.04 1.07
C TYR A 203 16.67 7.57 0.63
N GLY A 204 17.39 6.72 1.36
CA GLY A 204 17.46 5.28 1.02
C GLY A 204 18.00 4.97 -0.38
N VAL A 205 18.79 5.86 -0.97
CA VAL A 205 19.31 5.74 -2.34
C VAL A 205 20.41 4.69 -2.46
N GLY A 206 20.70 4.23 -3.68
CA GLY A 206 21.75 3.24 -3.93
C GLY A 206 21.29 1.80 -3.68
N GLY A 207 20.00 1.52 -3.87
CA GLY A 207 19.45 0.16 -3.79
C GLY A 207 19.29 -0.39 -2.36
N ILE A 208 19.32 0.48 -1.35
CA ILE A 208 19.21 0.09 0.07
C ILE A 208 17.79 0.25 0.64
N HIS A 209 16.91 1.00 -0.03
CA HIS A 209 15.54 1.13 0.46
C HIS A 209 14.81 -0.22 0.39
N ARG A 210 14.13 -0.60 1.49
CA ARG A 210 13.53 -1.93 1.68
C ARG A 210 12.40 -2.30 0.71
N HIS A 211 11.79 -1.30 0.07
CA HIS A 211 10.82 -1.52 -1.01
C HIS A 211 11.46 -1.87 -2.37
N THR A 212 12.78 -1.72 -2.54
CA THR A 212 13.46 -2.10 -3.80
C THR A 212 13.28 -3.58 -4.16
N PRO A 213 13.51 -4.56 -3.25
CA PRO A 213 13.28 -5.97 -3.55
C PRO A 213 11.80 -6.29 -3.80
N GLU A 214 10.89 -5.54 -3.19
CA GLU A 214 9.44 -5.73 -3.35
C GLU A 214 8.97 -5.33 -4.75
N ILE A 215 9.44 -4.19 -5.29
CA ILE A 215 9.21 -3.80 -6.69
C ILE A 215 9.80 -4.86 -7.64
N ALA A 216 11.03 -5.31 -7.37
CA ALA A 216 11.69 -6.31 -8.21
C ALA A 216 10.92 -7.64 -8.21
N GLN A 217 10.44 -8.08 -7.04
CA GLN A 217 9.64 -9.31 -6.90
C GLN A 217 8.35 -9.24 -7.72
N GLY A 218 7.58 -8.14 -7.59
CA GLY A 218 6.33 -7.99 -8.33
C GLY A 218 6.53 -8.00 -9.85
N LEU A 219 7.60 -7.34 -10.34
CA LEU A 219 7.92 -7.35 -11.77
C LEU A 219 8.43 -8.71 -12.27
N ARG A 220 9.22 -9.45 -11.47
CA ARG A 220 9.62 -10.83 -11.81
C ARG A 220 8.43 -11.78 -11.90
N GLY A 221 7.33 -11.47 -11.23
CA GLY A 221 6.09 -12.26 -11.32
C GLY A 221 5.45 -12.26 -12.70
N VAL A 222 5.85 -11.36 -13.61
CA VAL A 222 5.25 -11.21 -14.95
C VAL A 222 6.25 -11.35 -16.10
N THR A 223 7.50 -11.71 -15.84
CA THR A 223 8.52 -11.90 -16.88
C THR A 223 9.56 -12.94 -16.47
N ASP A 224 10.03 -13.71 -17.44
CA ASP A 224 11.15 -14.64 -17.25
C ASP A 224 12.53 -13.95 -17.34
N ARG A 225 12.55 -12.66 -17.70
CA ARG A 225 13.80 -11.89 -17.85
C ARG A 225 14.31 -11.41 -16.49
N GLU A 226 15.61 -11.18 -16.39
CA GLU A 226 16.22 -10.63 -15.18
C GLU A 226 15.76 -9.19 -14.94
N VAL A 227 15.05 -8.97 -13.82
CA VAL A 227 14.62 -7.63 -13.40
C VAL A 227 15.64 -6.97 -12.49
N THR A 228 16.01 -5.73 -12.83
CA THR A 228 16.79 -4.83 -11.97
C THR A 228 16.02 -3.54 -11.71
N VAL A 229 16.11 -3.03 -10.48
CA VAL A 229 15.36 -1.85 -10.04
C VAL A 229 16.31 -0.82 -9.46
N SER A 230 16.37 0.35 -10.06
CA SER A 230 16.97 1.56 -9.48
C SER A 230 15.86 2.38 -8.82
N PHE A 231 15.77 2.34 -7.49
CA PHE A 231 14.72 3.05 -6.74
C PHE A 231 15.27 4.21 -5.92
N THR A 232 14.71 5.40 -6.11
CA THR A 232 15.01 6.63 -5.37
C THR A 232 13.72 7.25 -4.83
N PRO A 233 13.40 7.06 -3.54
CA PRO A 233 12.31 7.79 -2.91
C PRO A 233 12.76 9.20 -2.51
N VAL A 234 11.82 10.15 -2.63
CA VAL A 234 12.02 11.56 -2.33
C VAL A 234 10.91 12.04 -1.40
N LEU A 235 11.27 12.53 -0.23
CA LEU A 235 10.33 13.17 0.69
C LEU A 235 10.03 14.59 0.18
N ILE A 236 8.75 14.99 0.16
CA ILE A 236 8.29 16.32 -0.28
C ILE A 236 7.38 16.98 0.78
N PRO A 237 7.13 18.31 0.73
CA PRO A 237 6.42 19.03 1.79
C PRO A 237 4.88 18.90 1.66
N THR A 238 4.41 17.67 1.57
CA THR A 238 2.98 17.32 1.60
C THR A 238 2.75 16.25 2.67
N SER A 239 1.54 16.13 3.19
CA SER A 239 1.22 15.09 4.17
C SER A 239 0.98 13.74 3.50
N ARG A 240 0.31 13.72 2.36
CA ARG A 240 -0.12 12.53 1.63
C ARG A 240 0.23 12.59 0.15
N GLY A 241 0.18 11.43 -0.48
CA GLY A 241 0.34 11.23 -1.91
C GLY A 241 1.70 10.64 -2.26
N ILE A 242 1.71 9.72 -3.22
CA ILE A 242 2.91 9.30 -3.94
C ILE A 242 2.71 9.64 -5.42
N LEU A 243 3.72 10.25 -6.03
CA LEU A 243 3.84 10.36 -7.49
C LEU A 243 5.11 9.61 -7.91
N ALA A 244 4.94 8.46 -8.54
CA ALA A 244 6.04 7.64 -9.05
C ALA A 244 6.27 7.95 -10.52
N THR A 245 7.47 8.41 -10.87
CA THR A 245 7.96 8.47 -12.25
C THR A 245 8.81 7.22 -12.48
N CYS A 246 8.32 6.36 -13.35
CA CYS A 246 8.88 5.06 -13.66
C CYS A 246 9.35 5.04 -15.10
N THR A 247 10.57 4.58 -15.35
CA THR A 247 11.15 4.55 -16.69
C THR A 247 11.84 3.22 -16.98
N ALA A 248 11.85 2.88 -18.27
CA ALA A 248 12.55 1.72 -18.81
C ALA A 248 12.87 1.99 -20.28
N ARG A 249 13.88 1.33 -20.84
CA ARG A 249 14.17 1.46 -22.27
C ARG A 249 13.07 0.77 -23.09
N THR A 250 12.67 1.34 -24.22
CA THR A 250 11.68 0.73 -25.12
C THR A 250 12.00 1.05 -26.59
N ASP A 251 11.61 0.12 -27.46
CA ASP A 251 11.48 0.34 -28.90
C ASP A 251 10.02 0.20 -29.38
N ALA A 252 9.09 -0.06 -28.45
CA ALA A 252 7.69 -0.23 -28.76
C ALA A 252 7.04 1.13 -29.04
N PRO A 253 6.15 1.23 -30.04
CA PRO A 253 5.38 2.45 -30.26
C PRO A 253 4.42 2.68 -29.08
N LEU A 254 4.14 3.96 -28.78
CA LEU A 254 3.22 4.35 -27.70
C LEU A 254 1.85 3.66 -27.83
N SER A 255 1.35 3.43 -29.04
CA SER A 255 0.08 2.74 -29.27
C SER A 255 0.05 1.30 -28.76
N GLN A 256 1.16 0.56 -28.89
CA GLN A 256 1.26 -0.81 -28.39
C GLN A 256 1.33 -0.83 -26.87
N LEU A 257 2.11 0.08 -26.29
CA LEU A 257 2.15 0.29 -24.84
C LEU A 257 0.74 0.62 -24.33
N ARG A 258 0.04 1.58 -24.95
CA ARG A 258 -1.30 1.98 -24.53
C ARG A 258 -2.31 0.82 -24.56
N ALA A 259 -2.29 0.00 -25.60
CA ALA A 259 -3.11 -1.20 -25.67
C ALA A 259 -2.84 -2.19 -24.52
N ALA A 260 -1.59 -2.30 -24.05
CA ALA A 260 -1.26 -3.14 -22.89
C ALA A 260 -1.85 -2.58 -21.58
N TYR A 261 -1.86 -1.26 -21.38
CA TYR A 261 -2.47 -0.64 -20.20
C TYR A 261 -3.99 -0.71 -20.23
N GLU A 262 -4.62 -0.51 -21.40
CA GLU A 262 -6.07 -0.67 -21.58
C GLU A 262 -6.47 -2.13 -21.28
N LYS A 263 -5.75 -3.10 -21.83
CA LYS A 263 -5.94 -4.53 -21.52
C LYS A 263 -5.85 -4.82 -20.01
N ALA A 264 -4.90 -4.19 -19.32
CA ALA A 264 -4.68 -4.43 -17.90
C ALA A 264 -5.73 -3.74 -17.01
N TYR A 265 -6.19 -2.53 -17.37
CA TYR A 265 -6.88 -1.65 -16.42
C TYR A 265 -8.28 -1.20 -16.83
N ASP A 266 -8.77 -1.50 -18.04
CA ASP A 266 -10.13 -1.09 -18.46
C ASP A 266 -11.25 -1.65 -17.55
N ALA A 267 -11.01 -2.83 -16.97
CA ALA A 267 -11.95 -3.48 -16.05
C ALA A 267 -11.62 -3.22 -14.56
N GLU A 268 -10.53 -2.51 -14.26
CA GLU A 268 -10.09 -2.28 -12.89
C GLU A 268 -10.76 -1.03 -12.30
N PRO A 269 -11.59 -1.14 -11.24
CA PRO A 269 -12.35 -0.01 -10.75
C PRO A 269 -11.48 1.08 -10.12
N PHE A 270 -10.31 0.70 -9.59
CA PHE A 270 -9.43 1.61 -8.87
C PHE A 270 -8.27 2.14 -9.69
N VAL A 271 -8.04 1.63 -10.91
CA VAL A 271 -6.91 2.05 -11.74
C VAL A 271 -7.44 2.80 -12.95
N HIS A 272 -7.03 4.05 -13.09
CA HIS A 272 -7.51 4.93 -14.14
C HIS A 272 -6.35 5.33 -15.05
N LEU A 273 -6.30 4.72 -16.23
CA LEU A 273 -5.45 5.19 -17.33
C LEU A 273 -6.01 6.51 -17.86
N LEU A 274 -5.27 7.60 -17.66
CA LEU A 274 -5.65 8.91 -18.13
C LEU A 274 -5.60 8.99 -19.66
N SER A 275 -6.48 9.82 -20.23
CA SER A 275 -6.47 10.13 -21.66
C SER A 275 -5.14 10.75 -22.08
N GLU A 276 -4.77 10.58 -23.35
CA GLU A 276 -3.56 11.19 -23.89
C GLU A 276 -3.55 12.71 -23.66
N GLY A 277 -2.39 13.25 -23.28
CA GLY A 277 -2.20 14.66 -22.93
C GLY A 277 -2.56 15.02 -21.48
N GLN A 278 -3.16 14.12 -20.70
CA GLN A 278 -3.37 14.30 -19.26
C GLN A 278 -2.28 13.61 -18.44
N LEU A 279 -1.90 14.21 -17.31
CA LEU A 279 -0.90 13.68 -16.40
C LEU A 279 -1.45 13.56 -14.96
N PRO A 280 -1.07 12.51 -14.21
CA PRO A 280 -1.54 12.31 -12.84
C PRO A 280 -1.08 13.42 -11.90
N LYS A 281 -1.91 13.69 -10.89
CA LYS A 281 -1.60 14.60 -9.78
C LYS A 281 -2.03 13.93 -8.49
N THR A 282 -1.18 13.94 -7.47
CA THR A 282 -1.52 13.35 -6.17
C THR A 282 -2.76 14.00 -5.56
N GLY A 283 -2.93 15.32 -5.69
CA GLY A 283 -4.12 16.04 -5.23
C GLY A 283 -5.45 15.46 -5.74
N SER A 284 -5.46 14.90 -6.96
CA SER A 284 -6.66 14.32 -7.57
C SER A 284 -7.07 12.96 -6.98
N VAL A 285 -6.20 12.29 -6.22
CA VAL A 285 -6.43 10.96 -5.65
C VAL A 285 -6.36 10.91 -4.12
N ILE A 286 -5.97 11.99 -3.45
CA ILE A 286 -5.93 12.07 -1.98
C ILE A 286 -7.30 11.71 -1.39
N GLY A 287 -7.32 10.85 -0.36
CA GLY A 287 -8.52 10.37 0.31
C GLY A 287 -9.28 9.25 -0.43
N SER A 288 -8.86 8.90 -1.65
CA SER A 288 -9.46 7.84 -2.47
C SER A 288 -8.57 6.60 -2.57
N ASN A 289 -9.16 5.46 -2.91
CA ASN A 289 -8.43 4.23 -3.22
C ASN A 289 -7.99 4.16 -4.70
N ALA A 290 -8.11 5.26 -5.45
CA ALA A 290 -7.73 5.28 -6.86
C ALA A 290 -6.22 5.38 -7.07
N ALA A 291 -5.78 4.85 -8.21
CA ALA A 291 -4.51 5.11 -8.84
C ALA A 291 -4.77 5.77 -10.21
N GLN A 292 -4.14 6.91 -10.46
CA GLN A 292 -4.14 7.52 -11.80
C GLN A 292 -2.82 7.23 -12.49
N ILE A 293 -2.89 6.80 -13.75
CA ILE A 293 -1.71 6.43 -14.55
C ILE A 293 -1.71 7.21 -15.85
N ALA A 294 -0.56 7.73 -16.26
CA ALA A 294 -0.32 8.14 -17.64
C ALA A 294 0.98 7.55 -18.14
N ILE A 295 1.07 7.39 -19.46
CA ILE A 295 2.23 6.82 -20.13
C ILE A 295 2.65 7.69 -21.32
N ALA A 296 3.94 7.67 -21.63
CA ALA A 296 4.54 8.33 -22.78
C ALA A 296 5.77 7.55 -23.24
N VAL A 297 6.23 7.86 -24.46
CA VAL A 297 7.53 7.43 -24.99
C VAL A 297 8.32 8.66 -25.36
N ASP A 298 9.54 8.77 -24.82
CA ASP A 298 10.55 9.69 -25.32
C ASP A 298 11.33 8.96 -26.43
N GLU A 299 11.03 9.30 -27.68
CA GLU A 299 11.61 8.65 -28.86
C GLU A 299 13.11 8.90 -29.00
N ASP A 300 13.57 10.12 -28.71
CA ASP A 300 14.99 10.49 -28.78
C ASP A 300 15.82 9.72 -27.74
N ALA A 301 15.27 9.57 -26.53
CA ALA A 301 15.90 8.81 -25.45
C ALA A 301 15.60 7.31 -25.49
N ARG A 302 14.73 6.84 -26.41
CA ARG A 302 14.19 5.46 -26.45
C ARG A 302 13.71 4.98 -25.10
N THR A 303 12.97 5.84 -24.41
CA THR A 303 12.59 5.66 -23.00
C THR A 303 11.09 5.68 -22.83
N PHE A 304 10.56 4.57 -22.30
CA PHE A 304 9.21 4.51 -21.77
C PHE A 304 9.14 5.30 -20.47
N VAL A 305 8.07 6.09 -20.30
CA VAL A 305 7.78 6.82 -19.08
C VAL A 305 6.36 6.48 -18.65
N ALA A 306 6.21 5.95 -17.44
CA ALA A 306 4.95 5.84 -16.74
C ALA A 306 4.94 6.73 -15.51
N ILE A 307 3.81 7.39 -15.27
CA ILE A 307 3.58 8.20 -14.08
C ILE A 307 2.38 7.61 -13.36
N ALA A 308 2.51 7.31 -12.07
CA ALA A 308 1.40 6.87 -11.23
C ALA A 308 1.23 7.78 -10.01
N ALA A 309 -0.01 8.21 -9.76
CA ALA A 309 -0.40 8.92 -8.54
C ALA A 309 -1.34 8.06 -7.68
N ILE A 310 -1.02 7.93 -6.40
CA ILE A 310 -1.89 7.28 -5.39
C ILE A 310 -1.92 8.11 -4.10
N ASP A 311 -2.95 7.94 -3.27
CA ASP A 311 -2.83 8.26 -1.84
C ASP A 311 -2.03 7.15 -1.14
N ASN A 312 -0.88 7.51 -0.55
CA ASN A 312 0.01 6.57 0.10
C ASN A 312 -0.61 5.87 1.33
N LEU A 313 -1.58 6.52 2.00
CA LEU A 313 -2.28 5.94 3.15
C LEU A 313 -3.53 5.18 2.75
N VAL A 314 -4.14 5.48 1.60
CA VAL A 314 -5.31 4.72 1.10
C VAL A 314 -4.84 3.59 0.19
N LYS A 315 -4.76 3.78 -1.13
CA LYS A 315 -4.35 2.72 -2.07
C LYS A 315 -2.95 2.17 -1.75
N GLY A 316 -2.08 3.00 -1.18
CA GLY A 316 -0.76 2.56 -0.74
C GLY A 316 -0.70 1.85 0.62
N THR A 317 -1.77 1.84 1.42
CA THR A 317 -1.77 1.20 2.76
C THR A 317 -3.17 0.72 3.20
N GLY A 318 -3.97 1.55 3.86
CA GLY A 318 -5.22 1.14 4.52
C GLY A 318 -6.35 0.80 3.55
N GLY A 319 -6.38 1.47 2.40
CA GLY A 319 -7.29 1.15 1.30
C GLY A 319 -6.97 -0.20 0.67
N ALA A 320 -5.68 -0.49 0.40
CA ALA A 320 -5.27 -1.82 -0.05
C ALA A 320 -5.61 -2.92 0.96
N ALA A 321 -5.44 -2.63 2.26
CA ALA A 321 -5.81 -3.53 3.35
C ALA A 321 -7.32 -3.83 3.36
N VAL A 322 -8.17 -2.80 3.27
CA VAL A 322 -9.64 -2.95 3.25
C VAL A 322 -10.12 -3.58 1.94
N GLN A 323 -9.52 -3.26 0.79
CA GLN A 323 -9.84 -3.89 -0.50
C GLN A 323 -9.59 -5.40 -0.45
N SER A 324 -8.45 -5.77 0.13
CA SER A 324 -8.07 -7.17 0.32
C SER A 324 -8.96 -7.86 1.37
N MET A 325 -9.36 -7.16 2.45
CA MET A 325 -10.34 -7.65 3.42
C MET A 325 -11.68 -8.00 2.74
N ASN A 326 -12.16 -7.13 1.84
CA ASN A 326 -13.43 -7.38 1.13
C ASN A 326 -13.37 -8.68 0.33
N LEU A 327 -12.27 -8.89 -0.41
CA LEU A 327 -12.05 -10.14 -1.17
C LEU A 327 -11.98 -11.37 -0.25
N ALA A 328 -11.25 -11.27 0.86
CA ALA A 328 -11.14 -12.34 1.84
C ALA A 328 -12.49 -12.71 2.48
N LEU A 329 -13.36 -11.72 2.74
CA LEU A 329 -14.69 -11.92 3.31
C LEU A 329 -15.78 -12.23 2.27
N GLY A 330 -15.44 -12.24 0.98
CA GLY A 330 -16.41 -12.41 -0.11
C GLY A 330 -17.40 -11.24 -0.26
N TRP A 331 -17.03 -10.04 0.22
CA TRP A 331 -17.78 -8.81 0.01
C TRP A 331 -17.40 -8.17 -1.33
N PRO A 332 -18.24 -7.28 -1.89
CA PRO A 332 -17.86 -6.55 -3.09
C PRO A 332 -16.55 -5.80 -2.86
N GLU A 333 -15.57 -6.01 -3.75
CA GLU A 333 -14.20 -5.50 -3.62
C GLU A 333 -14.16 -3.98 -3.36
N THR A 334 -15.13 -3.23 -3.90
CA THR A 334 -15.21 -1.77 -3.82
C THR A 334 -15.95 -1.23 -2.60
N GLU A 335 -16.50 -2.07 -1.71
CA GLU A 335 -17.22 -1.58 -0.53
C GLU A 335 -16.31 -0.72 0.37
N GLY A 336 -16.80 0.46 0.76
CA GLY A 336 -16.09 1.40 1.64
C GLY A 336 -14.90 2.14 0.98
N LEU A 337 -14.70 2.00 -0.33
CA LEU A 337 -13.53 2.51 -1.04
C LEU A 337 -13.93 3.40 -2.22
N SER A 338 -13.86 4.72 -2.02
CA SER A 338 -14.14 5.71 -3.07
C SER A 338 -12.99 5.81 -4.09
N ILE A 339 -13.33 6.07 -5.35
CA ILE A 339 -12.39 6.47 -6.42
C ILE A 339 -12.27 7.99 -6.58
N VAL A 340 -13.10 8.75 -5.86
CA VAL A 340 -13.18 10.22 -5.95
C VAL A 340 -12.25 10.83 -4.91
N GLY A 341 -11.21 11.51 -5.38
CA GLY A 341 -10.28 12.25 -4.52
C GLY A 341 -10.90 13.49 -3.88
N VAL A 342 -10.37 13.87 -2.73
CA VAL A 342 -10.70 15.09 -1.98
C VAL A 342 -9.68 16.17 -2.34
N ALA A 343 -9.89 16.77 -3.51
CA ALA A 343 -9.03 17.79 -4.11
C ALA A 343 -9.42 19.23 -3.65
N PRO A 344 -8.51 20.21 -3.78
CA PRO A 344 -8.23 20.87 -5.06
C PRO A 344 -6.95 20.43 -5.78
#